data_AF-A0A1H9WI09-F1
#
_entry.id   AF-A0A1H9WI09-F1
#
_cell.length_a   1.000
_cell.length_b   1.000
_cell.length_c   1.000
_cell.angle_alpha   90.00
_cell.angle_beta   90.00
_cell.angle_gamma   90.00
#
_symmetry.space_group_name_H-M   'P 1'
#
loop_
_entity.id
_entity.type
_entity.pdbx_description
1 polymer ?
#
loop_
_entity_poly.entity_id
_entity_poly.type
_entity_poly.pdbx_seq_one_letter_code
_entity_poly.pdbx_strand_id
1 'polypeptide(L)'
;MVTRADDEIRGTRTMQAEADIVLNTAADPSQEAAWLPDWLRDCELDLNADERTLRWVRDDEPRGFLAAQPRGAGSSEVEMVTYQDVAGIDAVQAALGALEAAVAEKLTAG
;
A
#
# COMPACT_ATOMS: atom_id res chain seq x y z
N MET A 1 -13.84 -21.69 15.67
CA MET A 1 -12.84 -21.21 14.72
C MET A 1 -13.51 -20.08 13.97
N VAL A 2 -13.38 -18.85 14.47
CA VAL A 2 -14.07 -17.68 13.88
C VAL A 2 -13.21 -17.21 12.71
N THR A 3 -13.79 -17.24 11.52
CA THR A 3 -13.20 -16.71 10.29
C THR A 3 -12.95 -15.22 10.50
N ARG A 4 -11.68 -14.82 10.51
CA ARG A 4 -11.18 -13.44 10.70
C ARG A 4 -11.44 -12.57 9.44
N ALA A 5 -12.62 -12.69 8.85
CA ALA A 5 -12.99 -12.05 7.58
C ALA A 5 -13.87 -10.81 7.76
N ASP A 6 -14.44 -10.58 8.95
CA ASP A 6 -15.38 -9.48 9.20
C ASP A 6 -14.71 -8.15 9.65
N ASP A 7 -13.39 -8.13 9.84
CA ASP A 7 -12.64 -6.95 10.33
C ASP A 7 -11.66 -6.35 9.31
N GLU A 8 -11.72 -6.73 8.02
CA GLU A 8 -10.84 -6.14 7.01
C GLU A 8 -11.37 -4.79 6.50
N ILE A 9 -10.50 -3.79 6.46
CA ILE A 9 -10.72 -2.51 5.79
C ILE A 9 -9.94 -2.51 4.49
N ARG A 10 -10.65 -2.23 3.39
CA ARG A 10 -10.10 -2.16 2.06
C ARG A 10 -10.31 -0.79 1.44
N GLY A 11 -9.25 -0.21 0.90
CA GLY A 11 -9.30 0.94 0.02
C GLY A 11 -8.72 0.60 -1.34
N THR A 12 -9.22 1.26 -2.38
CA THR A 12 -8.70 1.13 -3.74
C THR A 12 -8.53 2.51 -4.36
N ARG A 13 -7.45 2.71 -5.11
CA ARG A 13 -7.17 3.97 -5.82
C ARG A 13 -6.45 3.69 -7.14
N THR A 14 -6.87 4.39 -8.19
CA THR A 14 -6.15 4.36 -9.48
C THR A 14 -4.99 5.35 -9.44
N MET A 15 -3.80 4.93 -9.85
CA MET A 15 -2.61 5.78 -9.95
C MET A 15 -2.14 5.86 -11.40
N GLN A 16 -1.69 7.05 -11.82
CA GLN A 16 -1.13 7.30 -13.16
C GLN A 16 0.35 6.89 -13.21
N ALA A 17 0.64 5.64 -12.87
CA ALA A 17 1.95 5.04 -12.94
C ALA A 17 1.82 3.53 -13.21
N GLU A 18 2.90 2.92 -13.69
CA GLU A 18 2.97 1.46 -13.80
C GLU A 18 3.00 0.82 -12.40
N ALA A 19 2.40 -0.38 -12.28
CA ALA A 19 2.30 -1.08 -11.00
C ALA A 19 3.67 -1.31 -10.34
N ASP A 20 4.70 -1.58 -11.14
CA ASP A 20 6.06 -1.78 -10.66
C ASP A 20 6.66 -0.46 -10.13
N ILE A 21 6.35 0.69 -10.75
CA ILE A 21 6.76 2.01 -10.24
C ILE A 21 6.08 2.31 -8.91
N VAL A 22 4.77 2.01 -8.79
CA VAL A 22 4.03 2.18 -7.53
C VAL A 22 4.66 1.34 -6.44
N LEU A 23 4.88 0.05 -6.67
CA LEU A 23 5.44 -0.86 -5.65
C LEU A 23 6.88 -0.49 -5.29
N ASN A 24 7.72 -0.15 -6.26
CA ASN A 24 9.07 0.32 -6.00
C ASN A 24 9.10 1.64 -5.24
N THR A 25 8.04 2.45 -5.31
CA THR A 25 7.92 3.69 -4.53
C THR A 25 7.39 3.40 -3.12
N ALA A 26 6.42 2.49 -3.01
CA ALA A 26 5.89 2.04 -1.74
C ALA A 26 6.96 1.33 -0.88
N ALA A 27 7.82 0.53 -1.51
CA ALA A 27 8.89 -0.22 -0.85
C ALA A 27 10.19 0.57 -0.63
N ASP A 28 10.25 1.84 -1.06
CA ASP A 28 11.45 2.67 -0.93
C ASP A 28 11.51 3.32 0.46
N PRO A 29 12.50 2.98 1.31
CA PRO A 29 12.60 3.53 2.67
C PRO A 29 12.76 5.06 2.70
N SER A 30 13.29 5.65 1.62
CA SER A 30 13.40 7.11 1.51
C SER A 30 12.05 7.81 1.30
N GLN A 31 11.04 7.07 0.84
CA GLN A 31 9.69 7.56 0.54
C GLN A 31 8.68 7.18 1.62
N GLU A 32 8.97 6.20 2.48
CA GLU A 32 8.06 5.75 3.56
C GLU A 32 7.54 6.90 4.41
N ALA A 33 8.39 7.86 4.78
CA ALA A 33 7.97 9.00 5.60
C ALA A 33 6.91 9.89 4.92
N ALA A 34 6.85 9.90 3.59
CA ALA A 34 5.92 10.73 2.81
C ALA A 34 4.52 10.13 2.70
N TRP A 35 4.38 8.81 2.79
CA TRP A 35 3.09 8.14 2.55
C TRP A 35 2.70 7.08 3.57
N LEU A 36 3.67 6.40 4.19
CA LEU A 36 3.42 5.27 5.07
C LEU A 36 2.84 5.78 6.40
N PRO A 37 1.61 5.35 6.74
CA PRO A 37 0.95 5.84 7.94
C PRO A 37 1.60 5.27 9.20
N ASP A 38 1.54 6.02 10.30
CA ASP A 38 2.24 5.70 11.56
C ASP A 38 1.93 4.30 12.11
N TRP A 39 0.71 3.80 11.91
CA TRP A 39 0.29 2.47 12.37
C TRP A 39 1.00 1.31 11.66
N LEU A 40 1.63 1.55 10.50
CA LEU A 40 2.44 0.57 9.77
C LEU A 40 3.95 0.80 9.90
N ARG A 41 4.40 1.92 10.46
CA ARG A 41 5.83 2.26 10.50
C ARG A 41 6.68 1.28 11.31
N ASP A 42 6.09 0.67 12.34
CA ASP A 42 6.78 -0.35 13.13
C ASP A 42 6.57 -1.77 12.58
N CYS A 43 6.12 -1.92 11.33
CA CYS A 43 5.98 -3.22 10.69
C CYS A 43 7.19 -3.49 9.78
N GLU A 44 7.57 -4.76 9.68
CA GLU A 44 8.49 -5.23 8.66
C GLU A 44 7.79 -5.27 7.31
N LEU A 45 8.51 -4.84 6.26
CA LEU A 45 8.06 -4.85 4.88
C LEU A 45 8.51 -6.13 4.18
N ASP A 46 7.54 -6.90 3.69
CA ASP A 46 7.77 -8.07 2.85
C ASP A 46 7.25 -7.79 1.43
N LEU A 47 8.18 -7.60 0.49
CA LEU A 47 7.87 -7.33 -0.92
C LEU A 47 7.91 -8.63 -1.73
N ASN A 48 6.75 -9.01 -2.26
CA ASN A 48 6.64 -10.03 -3.28
C ASN A 48 6.48 -9.38 -4.67
N ALA A 49 7.58 -9.28 -5.40
CA ALA A 49 7.62 -8.67 -6.73
C ALA A 49 6.80 -9.46 -7.77
N ASP A 50 6.78 -10.80 -7.68
CA ASP A 50 6.06 -11.67 -8.62
C ASP A 50 4.54 -11.48 -8.49
N GLU A 51 4.06 -11.39 -7.25
CA GLU A 51 2.64 -11.14 -6.94
C GLU A 51 2.28 -9.65 -6.95
N ARG A 52 3.24 -8.75 -7.19
CA ARG A 52 3.05 -7.30 -7.11
C ARG A 52 2.37 -6.85 -5.82
N THR A 53 2.86 -7.41 -4.72
CA THR A 53 2.27 -7.24 -3.40
C THR A 53 3.34 -6.86 -2.38
N LEU A 54 3.03 -5.88 -1.55
CA LEU A 54 3.83 -5.45 -0.42
C LEU A 54 3.03 -5.72 0.86
N ARG A 55 3.60 -6.49 1.78
CA ARG A 55 2.92 -6.92 3.02
C ARG A 55 3.58 -6.26 4.22
N TRP A 56 2.77 -5.93 5.20
CA TRP A 56 3.24 -5.45 6.51
C TRP A 56 3.07 -6.55 7.54
N VAL A 57 4.16 -6.87 8.23
CA VAL A 57 4.20 -7.93 9.25
C VAL A 57 4.70 -7.35 10.57
N ARG A 58 4.06 -7.73 11.69
CA ARG A 58 4.54 -7.40 13.04
C ARG A 58 4.37 -8.63 13.92
N ASP A 59 5.43 -9.05 14.58
CA ASP A 59 5.48 -10.24 15.43
C ASP A 59 5.02 -11.51 14.67
N ASP A 60 5.49 -11.68 13.44
CA ASP A 60 5.09 -12.75 12.50
C ASP A 60 3.59 -12.76 12.12
N GLU A 61 2.82 -11.72 12.50
CA GLU A 61 1.41 -11.56 12.13
C GLU A 61 1.23 -10.53 11.01
N PRO A 62 0.45 -10.84 9.96
CA PRO A 62 0.12 -9.86 8.92
C PRO A 62 -0.74 -8.74 9.51
N ARG A 63 -0.38 -7.49 9.21
CA ARG A 63 -1.12 -6.28 9.58
C ARG A 63 -1.86 -5.65 8.41
N GLY A 64 -1.47 -6.01 7.20
CA GLY A 64 -2.11 -5.57 5.98
C GLY A 64 -1.25 -5.88 4.76
N PHE A 65 -1.77 -5.52 3.58
CA PHE A 65 -1.01 -5.57 2.34
C PHE A 65 -1.43 -4.47 1.39
N LEU A 66 -0.56 -4.19 0.44
CA LEU A 66 -0.79 -3.33 -0.70
C LEU A 66 -0.51 -4.14 -1.97
N ALA A 67 -1.47 -4.16 -2.89
CA ALA A 67 -1.34 -4.82 -4.18
C ALA A 67 -1.51 -3.80 -5.30
N ALA A 68 -0.64 -3.85 -6.31
CA ALA A 68 -0.74 -2.99 -7.48
C ALA A 68 -0.97 -3.83 -8.74
N GLN A 69 -2.08 -3.60 -9.42
CA GLN A 69 -2.44 -4.30 -10.65
C GLN A 69 -2.39 -3.36 -11.86
N PRO A 70 -1.78 -3.76 -12.99
CA PRO A 70 -1.81 -2.95 -14.20
C PRO A 70 -3.25 -2.78 -14.72
N ARG A 71 -3.64 -1.54 -15.07
CA ARG A 71 -4.91 -1.26 -15.79
C ARG A 71 -4.73 -0.85 -17.25
N GLY A 72 -3.49 -0.75 -17.71
CA GLY A 72 -3.14 -0.32 -19.06
C GLY A 72 -2.90 1.19 -19.17
N ALA A 73 -2.39 1.63 -20.32
CA ALA A 73 -2.05 3.03 -20.61
C ALA A 73 -1.14 3.72 -19.57
N GLY A 74 -0.21 2.97 -18.95
CA GLY A 74 0.69 3.50 -17.93
C GLY A 74 0.02 3.79 -16.58
N SER A 75 -1.14 3.18 -16.30
CA SER A 75 -1.86 3.30 -15.04
C SER A 75 -2.01 1.97 -14.31
N SER A 76 -2.21 2.04 -12.99
CA SER A 76 -2.42 0.88 -12.12
C SER A 76 -3.58 1.12 -11.15
N GLU A 77 -4.28 0.05 -10.80
CA GLU A 77 -5.21 0.00 -9.68
C GLU A 77 -4.48 -0.52 -8.46
N VAL A 78 -4.50 0.26 -7.38
CA VAL A 78 -3.79 -0.02 -6.14
C VAL A 78 -4.81 -0.31 -5.06
N GLU A 79 -4.72 -1.48 -4.48
CA GLU A 79 -5.54 -1.92 -3.36
C GLU A 79 -4.68 -1.92 -2.09
N MET A 80 -5.23 -1.39 -1.00
CA MET A 80 -4.66 -1.50 0.33
C MET A 80 -5.68 -2.16 1.24
N VAL A 81 -5.26 -3.22 1.93
CA VAL A 81 -6.05 -3.94 2.92
C VAL A 81 -5.34 -3.87 4.26
N THR A 82 -6.10 -3.57 5.30
CA THR A 82 -5.68 -3.58 6.71
C THR A 82 -6.82 -4.14 7.56
N TYR A 83 -6.64 -4.21 8.87
CA TYR A 83 -7.66 -4.67 9.81
C TYR A 83 -8.25 -3.49 10.61
N GLN A 84 -9.51 -3.59 11.05
CA GLN A 84 -10.23 -2.52 11.76
C GLN A 84 -9.59 -2.15 13.11
N ASP A 85 -8.95 -3.11 13.77
CA ASP A 85 -8.16 -2.87 14.98
C ASP A 85 -6.88 -2.07 14.72
N VAL A 86 -6.47 -1.98 13.44
CA VAL A 86 -5.30 -1.23 12.99
C VAL A 86 -5.69 0.16 12.48
N ALA A 87 -6.68 0.26 11.58
CA ALA A 87 -7.12 1.53 11.01
C ALA A 87 -8.56 1.49 10.43
N GLY A 88 -9.21 2.66 10.40
CA GLY A 88 -10.49 2.86 9.71
C GLY A 88 -10.34 3.19 8.23
N ILE A 89 -11.46 3.14 7.48
CA ILE A 89 -11.48 3.38 6.03
C ILE A 89 -10.93 4.74 5.61
N ASP A 90 -11.20 5.81 6.37
CA ASP A 90 -10.72 7.15 6.05
C ASP A 90 -9.19 7.24 6.12
N ALA A 91 -8.57 6.53 7.07
CA ALA A 91 -7.12 6.47 7.20
C ALA A 91 -6.48 5.70 6.03
N VAL A 92 -7.11 4.61 5.57
CA VAL A 92 -6.66 3.86 4.39
C VAL A 92 -6.76 4.71 3.12
N GLN A 93 -7.86 5.44 2.93
CA GLN A 93 -8.03 6.34 1.79
C GLN A 93 -7.03 7.50 1.81
N ALA A 94 -6.71 8.02 3.00
CA ALA A 94 -5.68 9.05 3.17
C ALA A 94 -4.28 8.51 2.81
N ALA A 95 -3.92 7.31 3.27
CA ALA A 95 -2.64 6.67 2.94
C ALA A 95 -2.50 6.42 1.43
N LEU A 96 -3.55 5.93 0.77
CA LEU A 96 -3.56 5.77 -0.70
C LEU A 96 -3.41 7.11 -1.43
N GLY A 97 -3.98 8.19 -0.90
CA GLY A 97 -3.80 9.54 -1.46
C GLY A 97 -2.38 10.08 -1.29
N ALA A 98 -1.76 9.83 -0.13
CA ALA A 98 -0.36 10.21 0.10
C ALA A 98 0.59 9.40 -0.80
N LEU A 99 0.33 8.11 -1.01
CA LEU A 99 1.11 7.28 -1.92
C LEU A 99 1.00 7.76 -3.37
N GLU A 100 -0.20 8.13 -3.84
CA GLU A 100 -0.37 8.71 -5.17
C GLU A 100 0.47 9.98 -5.34
N ALA A 101 0.50 10.86 -4.33
CA ALA A 101 1.31 12.07 -4.36
C ALA A 101 2.82 11.76 -4.43
N ALA A 102 3.31 10.81 -3.64
CA ALA A 102 4.71 10.39 -3.66
C ALA A 102 5.12 9.76 -5.01
N VAL A 103 4.23 8.95 -5.61
CA VAL A 103 4.44 8.39 -6.94
C VAL A 103 4.48 9.49 -8.01
N ALA A 104 3.55 10.45 -7.96
CA ALA A 104 3.54 11.58 -8.89
C ALA A 104 4.81 12.42 -8.77
N GLU A 105 5.29 12.69 -7.55
CA GLU A 105 6.53 13.42 -7.31
C GLU A 105 7.73 12.69 -7.95
N LYS A 106 7.85 11.37 -7.73
CA LYS A 106 8.92 10.55 -8.30
C LYS A 106 8.93 10.57 -9.83
N LEU A 107 7.76 10.61 -10.47
CA LEU A 107 7.64 10.70 -11.93
C LEU A 107 8.06 12.08 -12.48
N THR A 108 7.91 13.15 -11.68
CA THR A 108 8.32 14.50 -12.08
C THR A 108 9.76 14.86 -11.78
N ALA A 109 10.41 14.11 -10.87
CA ALA A 109 11.77 14.35 -10.42
C ALA A 109 12.86 13.71 -11.32
N GLY A 110 12.47 12.91 -12.31
CA GLY A 110 13.35 12.27 -13.30
C GLY A 110 13.41 13.01 -14.62
#